data_AF-A0A958NDU5-F1
#
_entry.id   AF-A0A958NDU5-F1
#
_cell.length_a   1.000
_cell.length_b   1.000
_cell.length_c   1.000
_cell.angle_alpha   90.00
_cell.angle_beta   90.00
_cell.angle_gamma   90.00
#
_symmetry.space_group_name_H-M   'P 1'
#
loop_
_entity.id
_entity.type
_entity.pdbx_description
1 polymer ?
#
loop_
_entity_poly.entity_id
_entity_poly.type
_entity_poly.pdbx_seq_one_letter_code
_entity_poly.pdbx_strand_id
1 'polypeptide(L)'
;MNDRAPYNGSSAFLIRRSRLKMDGFVHSTKLKYKLELGLSNRDLAGAVPETRNTPLLLFDAVLKWNFFKNLELWAGQTKLPGNRERVISSGDLQFVDRSALNAKYNIDRDIGIQLRNHHSLNNGVVIREIFAFSQGEGRNITAGNLGGFDFTGRLEILPFGNFKSKGDYTGG
;
A
#
# COMPACT_ATOMS: atom_id res chain seq x y z
N MET A 1 -46.13 6.39 34.26
CA MET A 1 -45.18 7.15 33.44
C MET A 1 -43.99 6.26 33.18
N ASN A 2 -43.79 5.78 31.95
CA ASN A 2 -42.74 4.82 31.62
C ASN A 2 -41.88 5.43 30.51
N ASP A 3 -40.79 6.08 30.91
CA ASP A 3 -39.77 6.60 30.01
C ASP A 3 -38.97 5.42 29.42
N ARG A 4 -39.20 5.13 28.15
CA ARG A 4 -38.26 4.34 27.33
C ARG A 4 -37.85 5.21 26.16
N ALA A 5 -36.69 5.86 26.30
CA ALA A 5 -36.02 6.49 25.17
C ALA A 5 -35.84 5.46 24.03
N PRO A 6 -36.11 5.80 22.77
CA PRO A 6 -35.91 4.87 21.67
C PRO A 6 -34.41 4.58 21.55
N TYR A 7 -34.06 3.29 21.48
CA TYR A 7 -32.70 2.84 21.19
C TYR A 7 -32.19 3.53 19.92
N ASN A 8 -31.19 4.40 20.05
CA ASN A 8 -30.55 5.08 18.92
C ASN A 8 -29.53 4.14 18.27
N GLY A 9 -30.02 3.06 17.65
CA GLY A 9 -29.21 2.13 16.86
C GLY A 9 -28.98 2.68 15.46
N SER A 10 -27.72 2.86 15.08
CA SER A 10 -27.35 3.17 13.70
C SER A 10 -26.93 1.90 12.96
N SER A 11 -27.49 1.67 11.77
CA SER A 11 -27.12 0.56 10.90
C SER A 11 -26.64 1.09 9.55
N ALA A 12 -25.67 0.42 8.95
CA ALA A 12 -25.13 0.80 7.65
C ALA A 12 -24.88 -0.45 6.79
N PHE A 13 -25.56 -0.51 5.64
CA PHE A 13 -25.29 -1.50 4.60
C PHE A 13 -24.49 -0.79 3.50
N LEU A 14 -23.20 -1.11 3.41
CA LEU A 14 -22.30 -0.47 2.44
C LEU A 14 -21.27 -1.43 1.87
N ILE A 15 -20.88 -1.19 0.61
CA ILE A 15 -19.72 -1.82 0.01
C ILE A 15 -18.47 -1.12 0.56
N ARG A 16 -17.70 -1.81 1.40
CA ARG A 16 -16.54 -1.22 2.07
C ARG A 16 -15.38 -0.97 1.11
N ARG A 17 -15.15 -1.92 0.20
CA ARG A 17 -14.08 -1.90 -0.81
C ARG A 17 -14.57 -2.66 -2.04
N SER A 18 -14.41 -2.08 -3.21
CA SER A 18 -14.60 -2.76 -4.50
C SER A 18 -13.46 -2.31 -5.39
N ARG A 19 -12.62 -3.24 -5.84
CA ARG A 19 -11.38 -2.89 -6.53
C ARG A 19 -11.11 -3.82 -7.70
N LEU A 20 -10.75 -3.25 -8.84
CA LEU A 20 -10.20 -3.98 -9.96
C LEU A 20 -8.68 -4.01 -9.84
N LYS A 21 -8.09 -5.20 -9.91
CA LYS A 21 -6.64 -5.40 -9.84
C LYS A 21 -6.18 -6.14 -11.09
N MET A 22 -5.11 -5.65 -11.68
CA MET A 22 -4.42 -6.29 -12.79
C MET A 22 -2.93 -6.26 -12.50
N ASP A 23 -2.28 -7.41 -12.57
CA ASP A 23 -0.84 -7.53 -12.44
C ASP A 23 -0.32 -8.62 -13.37
N GLY A 24 0.93 -8.50 -13.75
CA GLY A 24 1.55 -9.38 -14.72
C GLY A 24 2.94 -8.90 -15.10
N PHE A 25 3.41 -9.32 -16.27
CA PHE A 25 4.69 -8.91 -16.81
C PHE A 25 4.56 -8.40 -18.25
N VAL A 26 5.47 -7.50 -18.62
CA VAL A 26 5.56 -6.94 -19.97
C VAL A 26 6.78 -7.56 -20.62
N HIS A 27 6.56 -8.43 -21.62
CA HIS A 27 7.59 -9.14 -22.39
C HIS A 27 8.49 -10.12 -21.61
N SER A 28 9.02 -9.73 -20.46
CA SER A 28 9.90 -10.53 -19.60
C SER A 28 9.41 -10.52 -18.15
N THR A 29 9.61 -11.63 -17.44
CA THR A 29 9.34 -11.73 -16.00
C THR A 29 10.17 -10.77 -15.15
N LYS A 30 11.21 -10.14 -15.72
CA LYS A 30 11.99 -9.07 -15.09
C LYS A 30 11.27 -7.73 -15.05
N LEU A 31 10.32 -7.47 -15.95
CA LEU A 31 9.55 -6.22 -15.98
C LEU A 31 8.08 -6.52 -15.69
N LYS A 32 7.65 -6.21 -14.48
CA LYS A 32 6.29 -6.46 -14.00
C LYS A 32 5.51 -5.16 -13.90
N TYR A 33 4.18 -5.25 -13.97
CA TYR A 33 3.29 -4.13 -13.72
C TYR A 33 2.27 -4.50 -12.64
N LYS A 34 1.76 -3.47 -11.96
CA LYS A 34 0.57 -3.57 -11.10
C LYS A 34 -0.31 -2.35 -11.31
N LEU A 35 -1.59 -2.60 -11.56
CA LEU A 35 -2.67 -1.63 -11.63
C LEU A 35 -3.77 -2.01 -10.63
N GLU A 36 -4.17 -1.08 -9.76
CA GLU A 36 -5.27 -1.24 -8.80
C GLU A 36 -6.17 0.00 -8.90
N LEU A 37 -7.46 -0.20 -9.19
CA LEU A 37 -8.48 0.84 -9.29
C LEU A 37 -9.54 0.65 -8.21
N GLY A 38 -9.90 1.73 -7.52
CA GLY A 38 -10.95 1.77 -6.50
C GLY A 38 -12.30 2.16 -7.08
N LEU A 39 -13.33 1.34 -6.85
CA LEU A 39 -14.65 1.50 -7.47
C LEU A 39 -15.75 1.83 -6.48
N SER A 40 -15.53 1.62 -5.17
CA SER A 40 -16.51 1.98 -4.14
C SER A 40 -16.39 3.44 -3.71
N ASN A 41 -17.47 4.03 -3.19
CA ASN A 41 -17.46 5.40 -2.66
C ASN A 41 -16.37 5.61 -1.60
N ARG A 42 -16.10 4.61 -0.75
CA ARG A 42 -15.03 4.67 0.26
C ARG A 42 -13.63 4.59 -0.34
N ASP A 43 -13.47 3.94 -1.50
CA ASP A 43 -12.19 3.91 -2.21
C ASP A 43 -11.91 5.24 -2.94
N LEU A 44 -12.97 5.90 -3.40
CA LEU A 44 -12.95 7.15 -4.19
C LEU A 44 -12.91 8.43 -3.35
N ALA A 45 -13.31 8.36 -2.08
CA ALA A 45 -13.39 9.51 -1.17
C ALA A 45 -12.04 10.16 -0.87
N GLY A 46 -12.08 11.43 -0.43
CA GLY A 46 -10.90 12.21 -0.04
C GLY A 46 -10.45 13.25 -1.07
N ALA A 47 -11.31 13.58 -2.05
CA ALA A 47 -11.01 14.59 -3.06
C ALA A 47 -10.74 15.95 -2.41
N VAL A 48 -9.63 16.56 -2.82
CA VAL A 48 -9.14 17.88 -2.37
C VAL A 48 -8.76 18.74 -3.59
N PRO A 49 -8.59 20.07 -3.46
CA PRO A 49 -8.20 20.93 -4.58
C PRO A 49 -6.95 20.45 -5.34
N GLU A 50 -5.99 19.85 -4.64
CA GLU A 50 -4.73 19.31 -5.18
C GLU A 50 -4.95 18.09 -6.10
N THR A 51 -6.07 17.40 -5.92
CA THR A 51 -6.57 16.33 -6.80
C THR A 51 -7.54 16.86 -7.87
N ARG A 52 -7.61 18.19 -8.05
CA ARG A 52 -8.64 18.89 -8.85
C ARG A 52 -10.08 18.55 -8.43
N ASN A 53 -10.28 18.25 -7.14
CA ASN A 53 -11.55 17.79 -6.59
C ASN A 53 -12.12 16.55 -7.32
N THR A 54 -11.25 15.69 -7.86
CA THR A 54 -11.66 14.48 -8.58
C THR A 54 -11.63 13.24 -7.66
N PRO A 55 -12.48 12.23 -7.92
CA PRO A 55 -12.45 10.97 -7.18
C PRO A 55 -11.08 10.27 -7.22
N LEU A 56 -10.61 9.75 -6.07
CA LEU A 56 -9.31 9.05 -5.95
C LEU A 56 -9.34 7.61 -6.50
N LEU A 57 -9.61 7.49 -7.80
CA LEU A 57 -9.78 6.22 -8.52
C LEU A 57 -8.52 5.34 -8.49
N LEU A 58 -7.35 5.91 -8.72
CA LEU A 58 -6.13 5.15 -8.89
C LEU A 58 -5.48 4.84 -7.52
N PHE A 59 -5.28 3.56 -7.23
CA PHE A 59 -4.59 3.09 -6.03
C PHE A 59 -3.14 2.79 -6.37
N ASP A 60 -2.91 1.82 -7.25
CA ASP A 60 -1.57 1.43 -7.68
C ASP A 60 -1.48 1.56 -9.20
N ALA A 61 -0.40 2.17 -9.69
CA ALA A 61 0.03 2.20 -11.08
C ALA A 61 1.55 2.23 -11.08
N VAL A 62 2.15 1.05 -11.07
CA VAL A 62 3.59 0.90 -10.83
C VAL A 62 4.20 -0.14 -11.75
N LEU A 63 5.36 0.20 -12.30
CA LEU A 63 6.26 -0.73 -12.98
C LEU A 63 7.34 -1.20 -12.00
N LYS A 64 7.69 -2.48 -12.07
CA LYS A 64 8.68 -3.12 -11.21
C LYS A 64 9.70 -3.81 -12.10
N TRP A 65 10.93 -3.36 -12.02
CA TRP A 65 12.00 -3.83 -12.89
C TRP A 65 13.11 -4.47 -12.07
N ASN A 66 13.25 -5.79 -12.19
CA ASN A 66 14.40 -6.53 -11.69
C ASN A 66 15.57 -6.36 -12.68
N PHE A 67 16.40 -5.36 -12.42
CA PHE A 67 17.50 -5.00 -13.31
C PHE A 67 18.79 -5.75 -12.98
N PHE A 68 19.00 -6.14 -11.72
CA PHE A 68 20.23 -6.84 -11.31
C PHE A 68 20.02 -7.76 -10.11
N LYS A 69 20.17 -9.08 -10.31
CA LYS A 69 20.05 -10.11 -9.25
C LYS A 69 18.79 -9.88 -8.39
N ASN A 70 18.97 -9.42 -7.16
CA ASN A 70 17.91 -9.21 -6.17
C ASN A 70 17.45 -7.75 -6.08
N LEU A 71 18.07 -6.85 -6.86
CA LEU A 71 17.71 -5.43 -6.95
C LEU A 71 16.53 -5.24 -7.90
N GLU A 72 15.50 -4.59 -7.38
CA GLU A 72 14.28 -4.23 -8.10
C GLU A 72 14.03 -2.73 -7.97
N LEU A 73 13.87 -2.05 -9.09
CA LEU A 73 13.46 -0.65 -9.16
C LEU A 73 11.95 -0.60 -9.41
N TRP A 74 11.22 0.08 -8.54
CA TRP A 74 9.80 0.37 -8.72
C TRP A 74 9.65 1.84 -9.10
N ALA A 75 8.81 2.12 -10.09
CA ALA A 75 8.51 3.48 -10.51
C ALA A 75 7.00 3.62 -10.75
N GLY A 76 6.41 4.66 -10.16
CA GLY A 76 4.99 4.97 -10.25
C GLY A 76 4.32 5.12 -8.89
N GLN A 77 2.99 5.06 -8.89
CA GLN A 77 2.19 5.22 -7.68
C GLN A 77 1.94 3.86 -7.02
N THR A 78 2.32 3.71 -5.75
CA THR A 78 2.11 2.46 -5.00
C THR A 78 2.24 2.69 -3.50
N LYS A 79 2.04 1.63 -2.72
CA LYS A 79 2.27 1.66 -1.27
C LYS A 79 3.72 2.00 -0.95
N LEU A 80 3.90 2.98 -0.07
CA LEU A 80 5.21 3.29 0.49
C LEU A 80 5.61 2.21 1.51
N PRO A 81 6.92 1.94 1.68
CA PRO A 81 7.44 0.88 2.52
C PRO A 81 7.43 1.23 4.01
N GLY A 82 6.31 1.77 4.52
CA GLY A 82 6.12 2.08 5.93
C GLY A 82 5.81 0.84 6.77
N ASN A 83 4.77 0.92 7.59
CA ASN A 83 4.39 -0.16 8.50
C ASN A 83 3.90 -1.43 7.78
N ARG A 84 4.25 -2.61 8.33
CA ARG A 84 3.99 -3.92 7.71
C ARG A 84 2.51 -4.18 7.43
N GLU A 85 1.64 -3.94 8.41
CA GLU A 85 0.19 -4.12 8.30
C GLU A 85 -0.44 -3.28 7.16
N ARG A 86 0.15 -2.13 6.82
CA ARG A 86 -0.32 -1.32 5.69
C ARG A 86 0.07 -1.93 4.35
N VAL A 87 1.27 -2.49 4.27
CA VAL A 87 1.78 -3.14 3.05
C VAL A 87 0.96 -4.40 2.72
N ILE A 88 0.46 -5.12 3.74
CA ILE A 88 -0.48 -6.23 3.58
C ILE A 88 -1.73 -5.80 2.79
N SER A 89 -2.16 -6.65 1.85
CA SER A 89 -3.35 -6.43 1.04
C SER A 89 -4.58 -6.35 1.92
N SER A 90 -5.55 -5.50 1.59
CA SER A 90 -6.82 -5.47 2.33
C SER A 90 -7.65 -6.75 2.18
N GLY A 91 -7.35 -7.59 1.17
CA GLY A 91 -7.98 -8.90 1.01
C GLY A 91 -7.35 -10.00 1.87
N ASP A 92 -6.15 -9.75 2.40
CA ASP A 92 -5.36 -10.73 3.16
C ASP A 92 -5.25 -10.31 4.64
N LEU A 93 -6.19 -9.51 5.15
CA LEU A 93 -6.19 -9.08 6.56
C LEU A 93 -6.80 -10.16 7.46
N GLN A 94 -6.26 -10.29 8.68
CA GLN A 94 -6.81 -11.18 9.71
C GLN A 94 -8.19 -10.74 10.19
N PHE A 95 -8.34 -9.43 10.35
CA PHE A 95 -9.56 -8.78 10.83
C PHE A 95 -10.14 -7.88 9.74
N VAL A 96 -11.42 -7.53 9.91
CA VAL A 96 -12.16 -6.66 8.97
C VAL A 96 -11.45 -5.31 8.73
N ASP A 97 -10.79 -4.82 9.78
CA ASP A 97 -10.07 -3.55 9.81
C ASP A 97 -8.66 -3.67 10.35
N ARG A 98 -7.86 -2.66 10.00
CA ARG A 98 -6.51 -2.50 10.54
C ARG A 98 -6.55 -1.88 11.93
N SER A 99 -5.45 -2.05 12.66
CA SER A 99 -5.23 -1.46 13.97
C SER A 99 -5.41 0.07 13.98
N ALA A 100 -5.77 0.63 15.14
CA ALA A 100 -5.88 2.08 15.33
C ALA A 100 -4.55 2.81 15.07
N LEU A 101 -3.42 2.17 15.37
CA LEU A 101 -2.08 2.70 15.06
C LEU A 101 -1.87 2.84 13.55
N ASN A 102 -2.27 1.83 12.78
CA ASN A 102 -2.21 1.90 11.32
C ASN A 102 -3.11 3.01 10.79
N ALA A 103 -4.34 3.10 11.29
CA ALA A 103 -5.29 4.12 10.85
C ALA A 103 -4.73 5.54 11.01
N LYS A 104 -3.94 5.80 12.06
CA LYS A 104 -3.41 7.14 12.38
C LYS A 104 -2.04 7.45 11.78
N TYR A 105 -1.15 6.47 11.68
CA TYR A 105 0.28 6.69 11.37
C TYR A 105 0.75 6.04 10.07
N ASN A 106 -0.15 5.57 9.22
CA ASN A 106 0.25 5.01 7.93
C ASN A 106 0.52 6.13 6.90
N ILE A 107 1.60 5.97 6.14
CA ILE A 107 2.00 6.82 5.00
C ILE A 107 1.32 6.41 3.67
N ASP A 108 0.39 5.46 3.74
CA ASP A 108 -0.44 4.97 2.64
C ASP A 108 0.27 4.65 1.31
N ARG A 109 0.16 5.55 0.33
CA ARG A 109 0.59 5.42 -1.06
C ARG A 109 0.97 6.78 -1.60
N ASP A 110 1.92 6.76 -2.51
CA ASP A 110 2.42 7.97 -3.14
C ASP A 110 3.07 7.64 -4.49
N ILE A 111 3.33 8.68 -5.28
CA ILE A 111 4.02 8.58 -6.57
C ILE A 111 5.51 8.85 -6.41
N GLY A 112 6.34 7.94 -6.92
CA GLY A 112 7.78 8.08 -6.82
C GLY A 112 8.54 6.86 -7.32
N ILE A 113 9.76 6.71 -6.80
CA ILE A 113 10.64 5.57 -7.06
C ILE A 113 10.93 4.81 -5.77
N GLN A 114 11.07 3.49 -5.87
CA GLN A 114 11.51 2.66 -4.76
C GLN A 114 12.60 1.71 -5.22
N LEU A 115 13.67 1.60 -4.44
CA LEU A 115 14.72 0.61 -4.63
C LEU A 115 14.56 -0.48 -3.57
N ARG A 116 14.47 -1.73 -4.04
CA ARG A 116 14.26 -2.91 -3.19
C ARG A 116 15.39 -3.89 -3.40
N ASN A 117 15.95 -4.38 -2.30
CA ASN A 117 16.95 -5.41 -2.29
C ASN A 117 16.59 -6.50 -1.27
N HIS A 118 17.15 -7.68 -1.48
CA HIS A 118 17.21 -8.68 -0.44
C HIS A 118 18.45 -9.55 -0.61
N HIS A 119 18.99 -10.06 0.50
CA HIS A 119 20.06 -11.02 0.49
C HIS A 119 19.90 -12.04 1.61
N SER A 120 20.38 -13.26 1.36
CA SER A 120 20.38 -14.35 2.33
C SER A 120 21.80 -14.59 2.79
N LEU A 121 22.01 -14.66 4.09
CA LEU A 121 23.27 -15.03 4.72
C LEU A 121 23.38 -16.55 4.77
N ASN A 122 24.61 -17.08 4.88
CA ASN A 122 24.88 -18.53 4.87
C ASN A 122 24.18 -19.29 6.01
N ASN A 123 23.82 -18.60 7.09
CA ASN A 123 23.10 -19.15 8.24
C ASN A 123 21.56 -19.14 8.06
N GLY A 124 21.05 -18.78 6.87
CA GLY A 124 19.63 -18.75 6.57
C GLY A 124 18.92 -17.45 6.96
N VAL A 125 19.62 -16.48 7.55
CA VAL A 125 19.06 -15.15 7.85
C VAL A 125 18.81 -14.39 6.55
N VAL A 126 17.62 -13.79 6.42
CA VAL A 126 17.28 -12.95 5.27
C VAL A 126 17.22 -11.50 5.69
N ILE A 127 17.90 -10.63 4.95
CA ILE A 127 17.84 -9.18 5.12
C ILE A 127 17.15 -8.59 3.90
N ARG A 128 16.21 -7.67 4.12
CA ARG A 128 15.52 -6.93 3.06
C ARG A 128 15.64 -5.45 3.31
N GLU A 129 16.11 -4.73 2.30
CA GLU A 129 16.31 -3.29 2.34
C GLU A 129 15.41 -2.63 1.30
N ILE A 130 14.66 -1.62 1.73
CA ILE A 130 13.75 -0.89 0.87
C ILE A 130 13.94 0.60 1.13
N PHE A 131 14.19 1.34 0.05
CA PHE A 131 14.23 2.80 0.07
C PHE A 131 13.22 3.34 -0.92
N ALA A 132 12.52 4.42 -0.55
CA ALA A 132 11.58 5.12 -1.40
C ALA A 132 11.83 6.62 -1.36
N PHE A 133 11.74 7.24 -2.52
CA PHE A 133 11.70 8.68 -2.72
C PHE A 133 10.41 9.01 -3.47
N SER A 134 9.55 9.83 -2.89
CA SER A 134 8.24 10.14 -3.43
C SER A 134 7.83 11.60 -3.20
N GLN A 135 6.72 11.98 -3.82
CA GLN A 135 6.24 13.36 -3.80
C GLN A 135 5.92 13.87 -2.39
N GLY A 136 5.52 13.00 -1.46
CA GLY A 136 5.13 13.30 -0.08
C GLY A 136 3.67 13.75 0.08
N GLU A 137 2.92 13.84 -1.02
CA GLU A 137 1.57 14.43 -1.04
C GLU A 137 0.46 13.37 -1.13
N GLY A 138 0.84 12.11 -1.32
CA GLY A 138 -0.08 10.99 -1.45
C GLY A 138 -0.51 10.74 -2.88
N ARG A 139 -1.59 9.96 -3.04
CA ARG A 139 -2.02 9.45 -4.35
C ARG A 139 -2.90 10.44 -5.12
N ASN A 140 -2.80 10.41 -6.46
CA ASN A 140 -3.63 11.16 -7.41
C ASN A 140 -3.53 12.68 -7.32
N ILE A 141 -2.44 13.18 -6.76
CA ILE A 141 -2.15 14.61 -6.72
C ILE A 141 -1.78 15.08 -8.13
N THR A 142 -2.38 16.20 -8.53
CA THR A 142 -2.17 16.82 -9.85
C THR A 142 -1.63 18.24 -9.76
N ALA A 143 -1.65 18.82 -8.56
CA ALA A 143 -0.99 20.08 -8.27
C ALA A 143 0.54 19.91 -8.23
N GLY A 144 1.26 21.02 -8.43
CA GLY A 144 2.69 21.05 -8.19
C GLY A 144 3.00 20.77 -6.71
N ASN A 145 4.13 20.13 -6.44
CA ASN A 145 4.60 19.90 -5.08
C ASN A 145 4.80 21.26 -4.37
N LEU A 146 4.07 21.50 -3.28
CA LEU A 146 4.08 22.76 -2.53
C LEU A 146 5.27 22.86 -1.54
N GLY A 147 6.19 21.90 -1.59
CA GLY A 147 7.46 21.87 -0.88
C GLY A 147 7.63 20.60 -0.06
N GLY A 148 8.72 19.87 -0.32
CA GLY A 148 9.14 18.69 0.44
C GLY A 148 8.96 17.38 -0.34
N PHE A 149 9.92 16.47 -0.20
CA PHE A 149 9.81 15.11 -0.70
C PHE A 149 9.74 14.15 0.48
N ASP A 150 9.04 13.03 0.31
CA ASP A 150 9.04 11.95 1.29
C ASP A 150 10.17 10.96 0.99
N PHE A 151 10.93 10.65 2.04
CA PHE A 151 11.98 9.65 2.05
C PHE A 151 11.61 8.57 3.06
N THR A 152 11.26 7.39 2.57
CA THR A 152 10.94 6.24 3.42
C THR A 152 12.02 5.16 3.31
N GLY A 153 12.56 4.73 4.45
CA GLY A 153 13.45 3.58 4.55
C GLY A 153 12.84 2.45 5.38
N ARG A 154 13.05 1.20 4.95
CA ARG A 154 12.67 0.01 5.73
C ARG A 154 13.75 -1.06 5.62
N LEU A 155 14.16 -1.54 6.79
CA LEU A 155 15.06 -2.67 6.96
C LEU A 155 14.29 -3.80 7.65
N GLU A 156 14.29 -4.98 7.06
CA GLU A 156 13.74 -6.19 7.67
C GLU A 156 14.85 -7.21 7.89
N ILE A 157 14.94 -7.74 9.11
CA ILE A 157 15.84 -8.83 9.45
C ILE A 157 14.97 -10.03 9.83
N LEU A 158 15.10 -11.11 9.07
CA LEU A 158 14.37 -12.35 9.25
C LEU A 158 15.35 -13.43 9.72
N PRO A 159 15.52 -13.61 11.05
CA PRO A 159 16.54 -14.50 11.59
C PRO A 159 16.30 -15.98 11.27
N PHE A 160 15.04 -16.35 11.01
CA PHE A 160 14.62 -17.72 10.69
C PHE A 160 14.28 -17.91 9.21
N GLY A 161 14.76 -17.01 8.36
CA GLY A 161 14.51 -17.05 6.91
C GLY A 161 13.12 -16.56 6.51
N ASN A 162 12.75 -16.86 5.27
CA ASN A 162 11.46 -16.44 4.72
C ASN A 162 10.30 -17.23 5.31
N PHE A 163 9.16 -16.56 5.49
CA PHE A 163 7.91 -17.21 5.87
C PHE A 163 7.41 -18.11 4.74
N LYS A 164 6.85 -19.27 5.11
CA LYS A 164 6.18 -20.17 4.16
C LYS A 164 5.01 -19.43 3.52
N SER A 165 4.81 -19.64 2.22
CA SER A 165 3.68 -19.09 1.45
C SER A 165 3.48 -17.57 1.55
N LYS A 166 4.56 -16.80 1.79
CA LYS A 166 4.49 -15.35 2.06
C LYS A 166 3.59 -15.00 3.25
N GLY A 167 3.59 -15.84 4.29
CA GLY A 167 2.80 -15.63 5.51
C GLY A 167 3.11 -14.33 6.25
N ASP A 168 4.23 -13.66 5.95
CA ASP A 168 4.51 -12.29 6.42
C ASP A 168 3.63 -11.21 5.76
N TYR A 169 2.92 -11.57 4.68
CA TYR A 169 2.01 -10.71 3.94
C TYR A 169 0.56 -11.21 3.92
N THR A 170 0.22 -12.23 4.72
CA THR A 170 -1.16 -12.72 4.92
C THR A 170 -1.49 -12.75 6.41
N GLY A 171 -2.73 -12.37 6.77
CA GLY A 171 -3.22 -12.29 8.14
C GLY A 171 -3.81 -13.59 8.69
N GLY A 172 -3.54 -14.74 8.06
CA GLY A 172 -4.10 -16.04 8.44
C GLY A 172 -3.47 -17.16 7.63
#